data_AF-A0A2S7WYQ3-F1
#
_entry.id   AF-A0A2S7WYQ3-F1
#
_cell.length_a   1.000
_cell.length_b   1.000
_cell.length_c   1.000
_cell.angle_alpha   90.00
_cell.angle_beta   90.00
_cell.angle_gamma   90.00
#
_symmetry.space_group_name_H-M   'P 1'
#
loop_
_entity.id
_entity.type
_entity.pdbx_description
1 polymer ?
#
loop_
_entity_poly.entity_id
_entity_poly.type
_entity_poly.pdbx_seq_one_letter_code
_entity_poly.pdbx_strand_id
1 'polypeptide(L)' 'MISDLEEIRKLKHPNYKIMELDKDKLQIELNSWSREDLIDWLSWNDRNGVYKDEDSLLEFDNILGKTEAIAIITRQIS' A
#
# COMPACT_ATOMS: atom_id res chain seq x y z
N MET A 1 6.11 24.50 1.09
CA MET A 1 7.06 23.88 0.13
C MET A 1 7.81 22.69 0.76
N ILE A 2 7.14 21.83 1.55
CA ILE A 2 7.69 20.56 2.05
C ILE A 2 7.11 19.36 1.27
N SER A 3 5.97 19.55 0.58
CA SER A 3 5.26 18.55 -0.22
C SER A 3 6.07 18.00 -1.39
N ASP A 4 6.70 18.87 -2.17
CA ASP A 4 7.30 18.49 -3.46
C ASP A 4 8.51 17.55 -3.30
N LEU A 5 9.31 17.71 -2.23
CA LEU A 5 10.48 16.87 -2.00
C LEU A 5 10.11 15.43 -1.59
N GLU A 6 8.99 15.26 -0.89
CA GLU A 6 8.53 13.94 -0.45
C GLU A 6 7.88 13.16 -1.59
N GLU A 7 7.11 13.81 -2.46
CA GLU A 7 6.61 13.20 -3.69
C GLU A 7 7.77 12.77 -4.61
N ILE A 8 8.80 13.61 -4.80
CA ILE A 8 9.98 13.25 -5.58
C ILE A 8 10.72 12.04 -4.98
N ARG A 9 10.75 11.89 -3.65
CA ARG A 9 11.33 10.72 -2.99
C ARG A 9 10.46 9.48 -3.18
N LYS A 10 9.14 9.62 -3.17
CA LYS A 10 8.22 8.51 -3.45
C LYS A 10 8.41 7.98 -4.88
N LEU A 11 8.56 8.87 -5.88
CA LEU A 11 8.82 8.49 -7.28
C LEU A 11 10.11 7.67 -7.48
N LYS A 12 11.05 7.72 -6.53
CA LYS A 12 12.31 6.97 -6.58
C LYS A 12 12.27 5.66 -5.78
N HIS A 13 11.21 5.41 -5.03
CA HIS A 13 11.11 4.20 -4.22
C HIS A 13 10.75 3.00 -5.12
N PRO A 14 11.36 1.82 -4.93
CA PRO A 14 11.02 0.62 -5.72
C PRO A 14 9.52 0.28 -5.68
N ASN A 15 8.83 0.66 -4.61
CA ASN A 15 7.37 0.50 -4.44
C ASN A 15 6.53 1.29 -5.47
N TYR A 16 7.08 2.32 -6.12
CA TYR A 16 6.37 3.07 -7.16
C TYR A 16 6.18 2.23 -8.44
N LYS A 17 7.05 1.23 -8.68
CA LYS A 17 7.01 0.40 -9.89
C LYS A 17 5.70 -0.35 -10.09
N ILE A 18 5.02 -0.73 -9.01
CA ILE A 18 3.75 -1.45 -9.13
C ILE A 18 2.61 -0.58 -9.67
N MET A 19 2.71 0.75 -9.53
CA MET A 19 1.72 1.69 -10.04
C MET A 19 1.73 1.78 -11.57
N GLU A 20 2.81 1.28 -12.21
CA GLU A 20 2.96 1.23 -13.67
C GLU A 20 2.55 -0.13 -14.26
N LEU A 21 2.17 -1.11 -13.42
CA LEU A 21 1.81 -2.44 -13.89
C LEU A 21 0.37 -2.50 -14.40
N ASP A 22 0.16 -3.21 -15.51
CA ASP A 22 -1.18 -3.59 -15.96
C ASP A 22 -1.90 -4.42 -14.90
N LYS A 23 -3.23 -4.36 -14.88
CA LYS A 23 -4.09 -5.00 -13.86
C LYS A 23 -3.74 -6.47 -13.58
N ASP A 24 -3.52 -7.27 -14.62
CA ASP A 24 -3.17 -8.69 -14.46
C ASP A 24 -1.77 -8.89 -13.83
N LYS A 25 -0.80 -8.06 -14.22
CA LYS A 25 0.56 -8.09 -13.66
C LYS A 25 0.58 -7.59 -12.22
N LEU A 26 -0.16 -6.52 -11.94
CA LEU A 26 -0.35 -5.99 -10.59
C LEU A 26 -0.93 -7.07 -9.67
N GLN A 27 -1.96 -7.77 -10.13
CA GLN A 27 -2.58 -8.83 -9.34
C GLN A 27 -1.61 -9.99 -9.05
N ILE A 28 -0.78 -10.39 -10.01
CA ILE A 28 0.25 -11.43 -9.81
C ILE A 28 1.29 -10.96 -8.79
N GLU A 29 1.80 -9.74 -8.95
CA GLU A 29 2.80 -9.15 -8.07
C GLU A 29 2.29 -9.05 -6.62
N LEU A 30 1.12 -8.45 -6.41
CA LEU A 30 0.52 -8.30 -5.09
C LEU A 30 0.22 -9.65 -4.41
N ASN A 31 -0.12 -10.68 -5.18
CA ASN A 31 -0.30 -12.02 -4.62
C ASN A 31 1.02 -12.64 -4.14
N SER A 32 2.15 -12.26 -4.72
CA SER A 32 3.48 -12.76 -4.33
C SER A 32 4.00 -12.14 -3.03
N TRP A 33 3.51 -10.96 -2.65
CA TRP A 33 3.94 -10.23 -1.46
C TRP A 33 3.39 -10.85 -0.16
N SER A 34 4.12 -10.67 0.94
CA SER A 34 3.60 -10.99 2.27
C SER A 34 2.52 -10.00 2.69
N ARG A 35 1.79 -10.29 3.77
CA ARG A 35 0.81 -9.34 4.31
C ARG A 35 1.53 -8.07 4.77
N GLU A 36 2.65 -8.23 5.47
CA GLU A 36 3.47 -7.14 5.96
C GLU A 36 3.95 -6.22 4.83
N ASP A 37 4.43 -6.77 3.72
CA ASP A 37 4.87 -5.98 2.56
C ASP A 37 3.73 -5.12 1.98
N LEU A 38 2.50 -5.66 1.96
CA LEU A 38 1.32 -4.94 1.50
C LEU A 38 0.93 -3.80 2.46
N ILE A 39 0.99 -4.05 3.78
CA ILE A 39 0.74 -3.03 4.80
C ILE A 39 1.80 -1.92 4.75
N ASP A 40 3.06 -2.28 4.56
CA ASP A 40 4.15 -1.31 4.41
C ASP A 40 3.98 -0.47 3.15
N TRP A 41 3.55 -1.08 2.04
CA TRP A 41 3.23 -0.34 0.83
C TRP A 41 2.06 0.63 1.04
N LEU A 42 0.97 0.17 1.67
CA LEU A 42 -0.19 1.01 1.96
C LEU A 42 0.18 2.20 2.86
N SER A 43 0.95 1.95 3.91
CA SER A 43 1.43 2.99 4.85
C SER A 43 2.38 3.98 4.17
N TRP A 44 3.16 3.50 3.19
CA TRP A 44 4.01 4.34 2.36
C TRP A 44 3.20 5.18 1.37
N ASN A 45 2.20 4.59 0.72
CA ASN A 45 1.37 5.23 -0.28
C ASN A 45 0.48 6.30 0.37
N ASP A 46 -0.25 5.92 1.42
CA ASP A 46 -1.15 6.76 2.19
C ASP A 46 -0.71 6.81 3.66
N ARG A 47 -0.01 7.89 4.02
CA ARG A 47 0.51 8.08 5.38
C ARG A 47 -0.57 8.38 6.42
N ASN A 48 -1.77 8.75 5.99
CA ASN A 48 -2.89 9.01 6.90
C ASN A 48 -3.77 7.77 7.08
N GLY A 49 -3.50 6.70 6.33
CA GLY A 49 -4.27 5.47 6.42
C GLY A 49 -3.87 4.61 7.62
N VAL A 50 -4.86 3.91 8.14
CA VAL A 50 -4.76 3.04 9.31
C VAL A 50 -4.66 1.60 8.82
N TYR A 51 -3.44 1.12 8.60
CA TYR A 51 -3.18 -0.20 7.99
C TYR A 51 -2.43 -1.15 8.92
N LYS A 52 -1.68 -0.61 9.89
CA LYS A 52 -0.94 -1.43 10.85
C LYS A 52 -1.90 -2.05 11.85
N ASP A 53 -1.53 -3.23 12.34
CA ASP A 53 -2.37 -4.01 13.26
C ASP A 53 -2.67 -3.22 14.54
N GLU A 54 -1.68 -2.50 15.09
CA GLU A 54 -1.86 -1.69 16.31
C GLU A 54 -2.89 -0.57 16.11
N ASP A 55 -2.79 0.17 15.00
CA ASP A 55 -3.66 1.29 14.71
C ASP A 55 -5.07 0.78 14.31
N SER A 56 -5.14 -0.29 13.53
CA SER A 56 -6.40 -0.89 13.07
C SER A 56 -7.18 -1.55 14.21
N LEU A 57 -6.50 -2.21 15.15
CA LEU A 57 -7.14 -2.73 16.35
C LEU A 57 -7.68 -1.60 17.24
N LEU A 58 -6.94 -0.49 17.36
CA LEU A 58 -7.35 0.65 18.17
C LEU A 58 -8.58 1.36 17.59
N GLU A 59 -8.59 1.60 16.27
CA GLU A 59 -9.63 2.38 15.62
C GLU A 59 -10.85 1.55 15.20
N PHE A 60 -10.64 0.28 14.82
CA PHE A 60 -11.67 -0.55 14.19
C PHE A 60 -11.88 -1.93 14.83
N ASP A 61 -11.11 -2.28 15.88
CA ASP A 61 -11.13 -3.61 16.52
C ASP A 61 -10.96 -4.75 15.50
N ASN A 62 -10.14 -4.52 14.46
CA ASN A 62 -9.87 -5.49 13.40
C ASN A 62 -8.40 -5.47 12.96
N ILE A 63 -7.96 -6.57 12.35
CA ILE A 63 -6.67 -6.67 11.67
C ILE A 63 -6.89 -6.78 10.17
N LEU A 64 -6.22 -5.91 9.39
CA LEU A 64 -6.28 -5.90 7.94
C LEU A 64 -5.64 -7.18 7.36
N GLY A 65 -6.46 -8.02 6.72
CA GLY A 65 -6.02 -9.25 6.08
C GLY A 65 -5.32 -9.04 4.74
N LYS A 66 -4.59 -10.06 4.26
CA LYS A 66 -3.86 -10.01 2.97
C LYS A 66 -4.79 -9.70 1.79
N THR A 67 -5.92 -10.41 1.66
CA THR A 67 -6.85 -10.22 0.54
C THR A 67 -7.45 -8.81 0.54
N GLU A 68 -7.76 -8.28 1.72
CA GLU A 68 -8.27 -6.92 1.87
C GLU A 68 -7.21 -5.88 1.52
N ALA A 69 -5.97 -6.05 1.98
CA ALA A 69 -4.86 -5.18 1.62
C ALA A 69 -4.64 -5.13 0.09
N ILE A 70 -4.65 -6.29 -0.59
CA ILE A 70 -4.58 -6.37 -2.05
C ILE A 70 -5.72 -5.58 -2.69
N ALA A 71 -6.96 -5.77 -2.21
CA ALA A 71 -8.12 -5.06 -2.77
C ALA A 71 -8.03 -3.54 -2.60
N ILE A 72 -7.51 -3.06 -1.46
CA ILE A 72 -7.27 -1.63 -1.22
C ILE A 72 -6.20 -1.10 -2.19
N ILE A 73 -5.06 -1.79 -2.32
CA ILE A 73 -3.99 -1.36 -3.24
C ILE A 73 -4.49 -1.31 -4.68
N THR A 74 -5.19 -2.35 -5.14
CA THR A 74 -5.76 -2.38 -6.50
C THR A 74 -6.73 -1.22 -6.73
N ARG A 75 -7.55 -0.83 -5.74
CA ARG A 75 -8.44 0.33 -5.84
C ARG A 75 -7.72 1.69 -5.81
N GLN A 76 -6.55 1.78 -5.19
CA GLN A 76 -5.77 3.02 -5.15
C GLN A 76 -4.99 3.26 -6.44
N ILE A 77 -4.66 2.20 -7.18
CA ILE A 77 -3.93 2.28 -8.46
C ILE A 77 -4.89 2.37 -9.65
N SER A 78 -6.08 1.74 -9.57
CA SER A 78 -6.98 1.53 -10.72
C SER A 78 -8.24 2.39 -10.74
#